data_AF-A0A2W5AWF3-F1
#
_entry.id   AF-A0A2W5AWF3-F1
#
_cell.length_a   1.000
_cell.length_b   1.000
_cell.length_c   1.000
_cell.angle_alpha   90.00
_cell.angle_beta   90.00
_cell.angle_gamma   90.00
#
_symmetry.space_group_name_H-M   'P 1'
#
loop_
_entity.id
_entity.type
_entity.pdbx_description
1 polymer ?
#
loop_
_entity_poly.entity_id
_entity_poly.type
_entity_poly.pdbx_seq_one_letter_code
_entity_poly.pdbx_strand_id
1 'polypeptide(L)'
;MTATAHAAPKSSLSNAKTAALAGSTSTTPSTDATSKNKPRAYPWKIPTDYWTSSMAWSNRGHNTTAARLRILERDGYRCTHCGDTQGPFEVDHIDNTRGAHYNTDANKQTLCVACHTRKTRAEEQRGRQRHYARRRLPQKPHPGLIQ
;
A
#
# COMPACT_ATOMS: atom_id res chain seq x y z
N MET A 1 57.41 12.36 22.51
CA MET A 1 57.88 11.09 21.91
C MET A 1 56.81 10.68 20.91
N THR A 2 56.90 11.25 19.70
CA THR A 2 57.34 10.56 18.46
C THR A 2 56.24 9.62 17.94
N ALA A 3 55.42 10.06 16.98
CA ALA A 3 55.65 10.06 15.51
C ALA A 3 54.65 9.02 14.91
N THR A 4 54.04 9.08 13.73
CA THR A 4 54.19 9.89 12.51
C THR A 4 52.98 9.59 11.59
N ALA A 5 52.59 10.58 10.77
CA ALA A 5 52.06 10.58 9.38
C ALA A 5 51.48 9.28 8.73
N HIS A 6 50.47 9.33 7.86
CA HIS A 6 50.63 9.73 6.43
C HIS A 6 49.30 10.12 5.73
N ALA A 7 49.44 10.99 4.73
CA ALA A 7 48.41 11.60 3.89
C ALA A 7 48.04 10.80 2.62
N ALA A 8 46.99 11.28 1.93
CA ALA A 8 46.32 10.86 0.68
C ALA A 8 47.23 10.85 -0.60
N PRO A 9 46.79 10.86 -1.91
CA PRO A 9 45.44 10.80 -2.54
C PRO A 9 45.35 10.06 -3.94
N LYS A 10 44.17 10.20 -4.61
CA LYS A 10 43.86 10.17 -6.07
C LYS A 10 43.98 8.86 -6.89
N SER A 11 42.92 8.54 -7.67
CA SER A 11 43.03 8.46 -9.14
C SER A 11 41.66 8.39 -9.85
N SER A 12 41.49 9.34 -10.77
CA SER A 12 40.49 9.39 -11.84
C SER A 12 40.99 8.61 -13.05
N LEU A 13 40.15 7.83 -13.73
CA LEU A 13 40.36 7.50 -15.14
C LEU A 13 39.03 7.46 -15.89
N SER A 14 38.86 8.51 -16.69
CA SER A 14 38.03 8.61 -17.89
C SER A 14 38.46 7.60 -18.95
N ASN A 15 37.51 7.06 -19.72
CA ASN A 15 37.79 6.60 -21.08
C ASN A 15 36.64 6.99 -22.02
N ALA A 16 36.96 7.87 -22.96
CA ALA A 16 36.19 8.15 -24.16
C ALA A 16 36.74 7.28 -25.30
N LYS A 17 35.85 6.76 -26.16
CA LYS A 17 36.21 6.33 -27.51
C LYS A 17 35.03 6.55 -28.48
N THR A 18 35.30 7.44 -29.43
CA THR A 18 34.70 7.67 -30.76
C THR A 18 34.61 6.37 -31.60
N ALA A 19 33.85 6.18 -32.68
CA ALA A 19 32.89 6.93 -33.50
C ALA A 19 32.23 5.92 -34.48
N ALA A 20 31.10 6.30 -35.12
CA ALA A 20 30.82 6.19 -36.58
C ALA A 20 29.35 5.87 -36.91
N LEU A 21 28.83 6.66 -37.86
CA LEU A 21 27.50 6.62 -38.48
C LEU A 21 27.32 5.40 -39.41
N ALA A 22 26.08 4.90 -39.53
CA ALA A 22 25.24 5.00 -40.75
C ALA A 22 24.03 4.03 -40.68
N GLY A 23 22.89 4.45 -41.22
CA GLY A 23 21.91 3.52 -41.81
C GLY A 23 20.52 3.50 -41.18
N SER A 24 19.63 4.30 -41.73
CA SER A 24 18.19 4.35 -41.53
C SER A 24 17.44 3.06 -41.91
N THR A 25 16.46 2.66 -41.11
CA THR A 25 15.18 2.13 -41.61
C THR A 25 14.04 2.50 -40.67
N SER A 26 13.17 3.38 -41.17
CA SER A 26 11.83 3.63 -40.67
C SER A 26 10.97 2.38 -40.83
N THR A 27 10.41 1.85 -39.75
CA THR A 27 9.33 0.86 -39.81
C THR A 27 8.26 1.26 -38.80
N THR A 28 7.06 1.43 -39.32
CA THR A 28 5.84 1.89 -38.66
C THR A 28 5.37 0.94 -37.55
N PRO A 29 4.66 1.42 -36.51
CA PRO A 29 3.99 0.52 -35.58
C PRO A 29 2.71 -0.02 -36.23
N SER A 30 2.76 -1.30 -36.63
CA SER A 30 1.59 -2.07 -37.05
C SER A 30 0.68 -2.32 -35.84
N THR A 31 -0.53 -1.78 -35.93
CA THR A 31 -1.67 -2.15 -35.10
C THR A 31 -2.11 -3.57 -35.44
N ASP A 32 -1.69 -4.58 -34.68
CA ASP A 32 -2.53 -5.75 -34.39
C ASP A 32 -1.83 -6.76 -33.47
N ALA A 33 -2.29 -6.82 -32.23
CA ALA A 33 -2.19 -8.02 -31.41
C ALA A 33 -3.54 -8.24 -30.71
N THR A 34 -4.57 -8.45 -31.54
CA THR A 34 -5.78 -9.15 -31.12
C THR A 34 -5.41 -10.60 -30.80
N SER A 35 -6.11 -11.20 -29.81
CA SER A 35 -6.18 -12.64 -29.44
C SER A 35 -5.36 -12.93 -28.16
N LYS A 36 -5.93 -13.28 -27.00
CA LYS A 36 -7.08 -14.15 -26.71
C LYS A 36 -7.59 -13.87 -25.29
N ASN A 37 -8.82 -13.38 -25.15
CA ASN A 37 -9.66 -13.61 -23.96
C ASN A 37 -11.12 -13.26 -24.33
N LYS A 38 -11.76 -14.11 -25.14
CA LYS A 38 -13.22 -14.04 -25.32
C LYS A 38 -13.89 -14.68 -24.10
N PRO A 39 -14.71 -13.97 -23.31
CA PRO A 39 -15.53 -14.61 -22.29
C PRO A 39 -16.55 -15.54 -22.96
N ARG A 40 -16.79 -16.71 -22.37
CA ARG A 40 -17.82 -17.67 -22.81
C ARG A 40 -19.18 -16.97 -22.79
N ALA A 41 -19.92 -17.04 -23.90
CA ALA A 41 -21.23 -16.42 -24.05
C ALA A 41 -22.23 -17.05 -23.07
N TYR A 42 -22.77 -16.26 -22.15
CA TYR A 42 -23.94 -16.66 -21.36
C TYR A 42 -25.22 -16.35 -22.15
N PRO A 43 -26.22 -17.24 -22.13
CA PRO A 43 -27.38 -17.20 -23.03
C PRO A 43 -28.48 -16.18 -22.69
N TRP A 44 -28.34 -15.37 -21.62
CA TRP A 44 -29.25 -14.26 -21.33
C TRP A 44 -28.59 -12.93 -21.68
N LYS A 45 -29.22 -12.17 -22.60
CA LYS A 45 -28.73 -10.90 -23.11
C LYS A 45 -28.82 -9.82 -22.04
N ILE A 46 -27.75 -9.63 -21.28
CA ILE A 46 -27.56 -8.45 -20.43
C ILE A 46 -27.15 -7.30 -21.36
N PRO A 47 -27.86 -6.17 -21.36
CA PRO A 47 -27.45 -5.03 -22.19
C PRO A 47 -26.08 -4.50 -21.73
N THR A 48 -25.22 -4.11 -22.68
CA THR A 48 -23.78 -3.80 -22.46
C THR A 48 -23.52 -2.47 -21.74
N ASP A 49 -24.57 -1.73 -21.41
CA ASP A 49 -24.58 -0.42 -20.76
C ASP A 49 -24.74 -0.48 -19.23
N TYR A 50 -24.88 -1.68 -18.64
CA TYR A 50 -25.15 -1.84 -17.19
C TYR A 50 -23.88 -2.01 -16.31
N TRP A 51 -22.65 -1.79 -16.83
CA TRP A 51 -21.41 -1.96 -16.04
C TRP A 51 -20.41 -0.78 -16.15
N THR A 52 -20.58 0.17 -17.06
CA THR A 52 -19.54 1.18 -17.36
C THR A 52 -19.63 2.46 -16.52
N SER A 53 -20.16 2.38 -15.31
CA SER A 53 -19.99 3.45 -14.32
C SER A 53 -19.85 2.90 -12.90
N SER A 54 -18.59 2.58 -12.57
CA SER A 54 -17.91 3.19 -11.43
C SER A 54 -18.65 3.17 -10.08
N MET A 55 -18.88 1.97 -9.53
CA MET A 55 -18.71 1.80 -8.09
C MET A 55 -17.21 1.56 -7.81
N ALA A 56 -16.35 2.49 -8.25
CA ALA A 56 -14.97 2.51 -7.80
C ALA A 56 -15.03 2.78 -6.30
N TRP A 57 -14.79 1.73 -5.49
CA TRP A 57 -14.61 1.82 -4.05
C TRP A 57 -13.70 3.02 -3.77
N SER A 58 -14.25 4.15 -3.34
CA SER A 58 -13.43 5.32 -3.14
C SER A 58 -12.65 5.09 -1.86
N ASN A 59 -11.40 4.63 -1.99
CA ASN A 59 -10.41 4.58 -0.92
C ASN A 59 -9.98 6.00 -0.54
N ARG A 60 -10.95 6.86 -0.19
CA ARG A 60 -10.66 8.10 0.50
C ARG A 60 -10.23 7.69 1.91
N GLY A 61 -8.93 7.73 2.14
CA GLY A 61 -8.34 7.42 3.44
C GLY A 61 -9.04 8.21 4.55
N HIS A 62 -9.19 7.59 5.72
CA HIS A 62 -9.89 8.16 6.87
C HIS A 62 -9.19 9.39 7.49
N ASN A 63 -8.06 9.83 6.92
CA ASN A 63 -7.30 10.99 7.33
C ASN A 63 -7.25 12.01 6.20
N THR A 64 -7.70 13.25 6.47
CA THR A 64 -7.49 14.36 5.54
C THR A 64 -6.00 14.66 5.41
N THR A 65 -5.56 15.19 4.26
CA THR A 65 -4.15 15.57 4.03
C THR A 65 -3.66 16.53 5.11
N ALA A 66 -4.49 17.51 5.50
CA ALA A 66 -4.17 18.45 6.57
C ALA A 66 -4.00 17.77 7.94
N ALA A 67 -4.88 16.83 8.30
CA ALA A 67 -4.74 16.07 9.54
C ALA A 67 -3.51 15.16 9.52
N ARG A 68 -3.19 14.58 8.37
CA ARG A 68 -1.97 13.77 8.22
C ARG A 68 -0.71 14.60 8.46
N LEU A 69 -0.58 15.75 7.79
CA LEU A 69 0.59 16.61 7.92
C LEU A 69 0.78 17.12 9.36
N ARG A 70 -0.29 17.59 10.00
CA ARG A 70 -0.26 18.06 11.39
C ARG A 70 0.24 17.00 12.38
N ILE A 71 -0.18 15.74 12.22
CA ILE A 71 0.28 14.65 13.10
C ILE A 71 1.74 14.29 12.82
N LEU A 72 2.14 14.24 11.54
CA LEU A 72 3.55 13.98 11.18
C LEU A 72 4.49 15.07 11.71
N GLU A 73 4.08 16.33 11.64
CA GLU A 73 4.85 17.47 12.15
C GLU A 73 4.94 17.44 13.68
N ARG A 74 3.81 17.18 14.38
CA ARG A 74 3.78 16.99 15.83
C ARG A 74 4.75 15.90 16.30
N ASP A 75 4.80 14.79 15.58
CA ASP A 75 5.64 13.64 15.92
C ASP A 75 7.07 13.76 15.36
N GLY A 76 7.41 14.87 14.70
CA GLY A 76 8.74 15.13 14.15
C GLY A 76 9.16 14.16 13.04
N TYR A 77 8.21 13.68 12.23
CA TYR A 77 8.43 12.66 11.21
C TYR A 77 9.17 11.44 11.77
N ARG A 78 8.75 10.98 12.94
CA ARG A 78 9.34 9.85 13.65
C ARG A 78 8.26 8.87 14.09
N CYS A 79 8.55 7.59 13.96
CA CYS A 79 7.69 6.54 14.49
C CYS A 79 7.60 6.66 16.02
N THR A 80 6.40 6.86 16.54
CA THR A 80 6.13 6.98 17.98
C THR A 80 6.37 5.68 18.74
N HIS A 81 6.29 4.52 18.08
CA HIS A 81 6.48 3.21 18.69
C HIS A 81 7.95 2.76 18.75
N CYS A 82 8.68 2.79 17.63
CA CYS A 82 10.06 2.28 17.57
C CYS A 82 11.11 3.37 17.45
N GLY A 83 10.70 4.61 17.17
CA GLY A 83 11.62 5.74 17.05
C GLY A 83 12.32 5.89 15.71
N ASP A 84 11.96 5.08 14.72
CA ASP A 84 12.51 5.15 13.37
C ASP A 84 12.18 6.50 12.71
N THR A 85 13.17 7.08 12.03
CA THR A 85 13.07 8.35 11.27
C THR A 85 13.15 8.11 9.76
N GLN A 86 13.43 6.87 9.34
CA GLN A 86 13.46 6.48 7.94
C GLN A 86 12.01 6.13 7.54
N GLY A 87 11.31 7.10 6.97
CA GLY A 87 9.97 6.88 6.42
C GLY A 87 9.94 5.76 5.35
N PRO A 88 8.78 5.42 4.78
CA PRO A 88 7.52 6.17 4.85
C PRO A 88 6.74 5.94 6.15
N PHE A 89 5.99 6.97 6.55
CA PHE A 89 5.15 6.96 7.75
C PHE A 89 3.66 6.95 7.44
N GLU A 90 2.89 6.32 8.31
CA GLU A 90 1.44 6.30 8.30
C GLU A 90 0.89 6.92 9.58
N VAL A 91 -0.27 7.59 9.46
CA VAL A 91 -0.98 8.17 10.60
C VAL A 91 -2.11 7.22 10.95
N ASP A 92 -1.98 6.61 12.12
CA ASP A 92 -2.83 5.54 12.59
C ASP A 92 -3.57 5.94 13.88
N HIS A 93 -4.74 5.33 14.12
CA HIS A 93 -5.57 5.60 15.29
C HIS A 93 -5.18 4.71 16.45
N ILE A 94 -4.67 5.25 17.57
CA ILE A 94 -4.23 4.49 18.76
C ILE A 94 -5.32 3.51 19.23
N ASP A 95 -6.55 4.01 19.43
CA ASP A 95 -7.76 3.21 19.66
C ASP A 95 -8.70 3.28 18.45
N ASN A 96 -9.08 2.11 17.96
CA ASN A 96 -9.99 1.96 16.83
C ASN A 96 -11.47 1.93 17.22
N THR A 97 -11.81 2.12 18.50
CA THR A 97 -13.18 2.23 18.99
C THR A 97 -13.84 3.50 18.45
N ARG A 98 -14.96 3.34 17.74
CA ARG A 98 -15.71 4.47 17.18
C ARG A 98 -16.43 5.23 18.29
N GLY A 99 -16.27 6.54 18.32
CA GLY A 99 -16.87 7.44 19.31
C GLY A 99 -16.46 8.90 19.06
N ALA A 100 -16.83 9.80 19.97
CA ALA A 100 -16.56 11.24 19.85
C ALA A 100 -15.05 11.56 19.71
N HIS A 101 -14.19 10.75 20.35
CA HIS A 101 -12.74 10.97 20.33
C HIS A 101 -12.01 10.26 19.18
N TYR A 102 -12.72 9.51 18.33
CA TYR A 102 -12.10 8.65 17.32
C TYR A 102 -11.17 9.42 16.38
N ASN A 103 -11.59 10.58 15.86
CA ASN A 103 -10.80 11.38 14.91
C ASN A 103 -9.94 12.48 15.54
N THR A 104 -9.83 12.51 16.87
CA THR A 104 -9.03 13.52 17.56
C THR A 104 -7.55 13.28 17.37
N ASP A 105 -6.76 14.35 17.40
CA ASP A 105 -5.31 14.27 17.26
C ASP A 105 -4.66 13.45 18.38
N ALA A 106 -5.23 13.49 19.59
CA ALA A 106 -4.79 12.70 20.73
C ALA A 106 -4.89 11.18 20.47
N ASN A 107 -5.86 10.76 19.65
CA ASN A 107 -6.01 9.37 19.25
C ASN A 107 -5.21 9.02 17.99
N LYS A 108 -4.41 9.93 17.43
CA LYS A 108 -3.59 9.68 16.23
C LYS A 108 -2.12 9.58 16.58
N GLN A 109 -1.41 8.70 15.90
CA GLN A 109 0.03 8.47 16.07
C GLN A 109 0.71 8.25 14.72
N THR A 110 1.96 8.68 14.62
CA THR A 110 2.85 8.37 13.48
C THR A 110 3.52 7.02 13.68
N LEU A 111 3.37 6.11 12.71
CA LEU A 111 3.99 4.78 12.71
C LEU A 111 4.76 4.55 11.41
N CYS A 112 5.91 3.87 11.49
CA CYS A 112 6.54 3.28 10.30
C CYS A 112 5.73 2.08 9.80
N VAL A 113 5.91 1.70 8.53
CA VAL A 113 5.17 0.60 7.88
C VAL A 113 5.23 -0.69 8.72
N ALA A 114 6.41 -1.07 9.23
CA ALA A 114 6.57 -2.29 10.02
C ALA A 114 5.73 -2.28 11.31
N CYS A 115 5.75 -1.17 12.06
CA CYS A 115 4.96 -1.02 13.28
C CYS A 115 3.46 -0.97 12.97
N HIS A 116 3.08 -0.26 11.90
CA HIS A 116 1.70 -0.16 11.45
C HIS A 116 1.14 -1.55 11.07
N THR A 117 1.82 -2.28 10.18
CA THR A 117 1.40 -3.63 9.77
C THR A 117 1.26 -4.59 10.95
N ARG A 118 2.20 -4.55 11.91
CA ARG A 118 2.11 -5.38 13.13
C ARG A 118 0.85 -5.08 13.93
N LYS A 119 0.54 -3.79 14.10
CA LYS A 119 -0.67 -3.35 14.81
C LYS A 119 -1.93 -3.80 14.07
N THR A 120 -2.05 -3.47 12.78
CA THR A 120 -3.20 -3.82 11.95
C THR A 120 -3.49 -5.33 12.03
N ARG A 121 -2.45 -6.17 11.90
CA ARG A 121 -2.59 -7.62 12.00
C ARG A 121 -3.14 -8.08 13.35
N ALA A 122 -2.68 -7.48 14.45
CA ALA A 122 -3.18 -7.79 15.79
C ALA A 122 -4.64 -7.36 15.97
N GLU A 123 -5.01 -6.19 15.46
CA GLU A 123 -6.38 -5.66 15.53
C GLU A 123 -7.35 -6.46 14.68
N GLU A 124 -6.95 -6.85 13.47
CA GLU A 124 -7.72 -7.74 12.61
C GLU A 124 -7.96 -9.09 13.28
N GLN A 125 -6.94 -9.69 13.92
CA GLN A 125 -7.09 -10.94 14.66
C GLN A 125 -8.12 -10.79 15.78
N ARG A 126 -8.05 -9.72 16.58
CA ARG A 126 -9.04 -9.40 17.61
C ARG A 126 -10.43 -9.19 17.02
N GLY A 127 -10.52 -8.50 15.88
CA GLY A 127 -11.76 -8.29 15.13
C GLY A 127 -12.41 -9.60 14.70
N ARG A 128 -11.63 -10.50 14.10
CA ARG A 128 -12.07 -11.83 13.69
C ARG A 128 -12.56 -12.65 14.87
N GLN A 129 -11.81 -12.69 15.98
CA GLN A 129 -12.20 -13.39 17.21
C GLN A 129 -13.56 -12.89 17.72
N ARG A 130 -13.74 -11.56 17.84
CA ARG A 130 -15.02 -10.96 18.27
C ARG A 130 -16.17 -11.26 17.32
N HIS A 131 -15.92 -11.37 16.03
CA HIS A 131 -16.92 -11.75 15.04
C HIS A 131 -17.30 -13.22 15.22
N TYR A 132 -16.33 -14.14 15.30
CA TYR A 132 -16.61 -15.57 15.54
C TYR A 132 -17.37 -15.81 16.85
N ALA A 133 -17.00 -15.13 17.94
CA ALA A 133 -17.68 -15.25 19.23
C ALA A 133 -19.15 -14.78 19.18
N ARG A 134 -19.47 -13.80 18.34
CA ARG A 134 -20.84 -13.27 18.17
C ARG A 134 -21.68 -14.03 17.16
N ARG A 135 -21.06 -14.90 16.35
CA ARG A 135 -21.80 -15.64 15.33
C ARG A 135 -22.73 -16.64 15.99
N ARG A 136 -24.03 -16.50 15.74
CA ARG A 136 -25.04 -17.52 16.06
C ARG A 136 -25.21 -18.43 14.85
N LEU A 137 -24.25 -19.34 14.62
CA LEU A 137 -24.41 -20.34 13.54
C LEU A 137 -25.43 -21.41 13.97
N PRO A 138 -26.32 -21.83 13.06
CA PRO A 138 -27.12 -23.02 13.29
C PRO A 138 -26.19 -24.20 13.56
N GLN A 139 -26.47 -24.95 14.63
CA GLN A 139 -25.70 -26.15 15.00
C GLN A 139 -26.07 -27.35 14.11
N LYS A 140 -27.24 -27.31 13.47
CA LYS A 140 -27.66 -28.35 12.53
C LYS A 140 -26.72 -28.33 11.32
N PRO A 141 -26.22 -29.49 10.87
CA PRO A 141 -25.42 -29.55 9.65
C PRO A 141 -26.22 -28.97 8.47
N HIS A 142 -25.52 -28.35 7.53
CA HIS A 142 -26.15 -27.86 6.32
C HIS A 142 -26.89 -29.02 5.62
N PRO A 143 -28.03 -28.80 4.97
CA PRO A 143 -28.88 -29.88 4.48
C PRO A 143 -28.18 -30.84 3.49
N GLY A 144 -27.11 -30.39 2.81
CA GLY A 144 -26.27 -31.25 1.96
C GLY A 144 -25.27 -32.17 2.70
N LEU A 145 -25.28 -32.23 4.04
CA LEU A 145 -24.44 -33.10 4.88
C LEU A 145 -25.23 -34.25 5.53
N ILE A 146 -26.51 -34.37 5.21
CA ILE A 146 -27.38 -35.46 5.68
C ILE A 146 -27.29 -36.55 4.60
N GLN A 147 -26.54 -37.62 4.88
CA GLN A 147 -26.54 -38.85 4.08
C GLN A 147 -27.66 -39.78 4.55
#